data_AF-A0A6C1F6A3-F1
#
_entry.id   AF-A0A6C1F6A3-F1
#
_cell.length_a   1.000
_cell.length_b   1.000
_cell.length_c   1.000
_cell.angle_alpha   90.00
_cell.angle_beta   90.00
_cell.angle_gamma   90.00
#
_symmetry.space_group_name_H-M   'P 1'
#
loop_
_entity.id
_entity.type
_entity.pdbx_description
1 polymer ?
#
loop_
_entity_poly.entity_id
_entity_poly.type
_entity_poly.pdbx_seq_one_letter_code
_entity_poly.pdbx_strand_id
1 'polypeptide(L)'
;MKKLINILKKIEKILCSIEILLNRENIILLNISNNIHLLESIIKKKEKLFKEYFIANQEKLLFEKKNSIFLPYKDEELNHYIKQINKKCILLRNLNRQNKIIMNKNFYLNQKFLELFGVHEISIINNTNIDLKI
;
A
#
# COMPACT_ATOMS: atom_id res chain seq x y z
N MET A 1 -4.21 -30.38 -11.42
CA MET A 1 -3.14 -29.93 -10.51
C MET A 1 -2.21 -28.89 -11.14
N LYS A 2 -1.51 -29.18 -12.26
CA LYS A 2 -0.61 -28.21 -12.94
C LYS A 2 -1.22 -26.82 -13.19
N LYS A 3 -2.49 -26.75 -13.60
CA LYS A 3 -3.21 -25.48 -13.80
C LYS A 3 -3.30 -24.65 -12.52
N LEU A 4 -3.60 -25.28 -11.38
CA LEU A 4 -3.66 -24.60 -10.09
C LEU A 4 -2.29 -24.12 -9.65
N ILE A 5 -1.23 -24.93 -9.82
CA ILE A 5 0.16 -24.53 -9.57
C ILE A 5 0.51 -23.27 -10.38
N ASN A 6 0.16 -23.23 -11.66
CA ASN A 6 0.43 -22.07 -12.51
C ASN A 6 -0.31 -20.80 -12.03
N ILE A 7 -1.55 -20.94 -11.55
CA ILE A 7 -2.30 -19.84 -10.94
C ILE A 7 -1.61 -19.35 -9.67
N LEU A 8 -1.15 -20.26 -8.80
CA LEU A 8 -0.43 -19.90 -7.58
C LEU A 8 0.90 -19.20 -7.89
N LYS A 9 1.67 -19.67 -8.87
CA LYS A 9 2.90 -19.00 -9.36
C LYS A 9 2.61 -17.60 -9.89
N LYS A 10 1.49 -17.39 -10.59
CA LYS A 10 1.05 -16.07 -11.05
C LYS A 10 0.75 -15.15 -9.87
N ILE A 11 0.02 -15.63 -8.88
CA ILE A 11 -0.28 -14.89 -7.64
C ILE A 11 1.02 -14.49 -6.93
N GLU A 12 1.94 -15.43 -6.74
CA GLU A 12 3.23 -15.17 -6.09
C GLU A 12 4.04 -14.06 -6.80
N LYS A 13 4.14 -14.12 -8.14
CA LYS A 13 4.82 -13.09 -8.93
C LYS A 13 4.20 -11.70 -8.76
N ILE A 14 2.87 -11.62 -8.72
CA ILE A 14 2.16 -10.37 -8.47
C ILE A 14 2.51 -9.82 -7.08
N LEU A 15 2.51 -10.68 -6.05
CA LEU A 15 2.85 -10.28 -4.70
C LEU A 15 4.31 -9.81 -4.56
N CYS A 16 5.26 -10.46 -5.22
CA CYS A 16 6.65 -9.99 -5.29
C CYS A 16 6.76 -8.61 -5.97
N SER A 17 5.95 -8.36 -7.00
CA SER A 17 5.92 -7.06 -7.68
C SER A 17 5.36 -5.97 -6.77
N ILE A 18 4.33 -6.28 -5.97
CA ILE A 18 3.78 -5.37 -4.96
C ILE A 18 4.82 -5.08 -3.87
N GLU A 19 5.61 -6.07 -3.44
CA GLU A 19 6.69 -5.89 -2.46
C GLU A 19 7.70 -4.84 -2.91
N ILE A 20 8.16 -4.95 -4.17
CA ILE A 20 9.10 -3.99 -4.77
C ILE A 20 8.51 -2.58 -4.75
N LEU A 21 7.22 -2.43 -5.06
CA LEU A 21 6.55 -1.12 -5.04
C LEU A 21 6.40 -0.56 -3.62
N LEU A 22 6.10 -1.40 -2.63
CA LEU A 22 6.01 -0.96 -1.23
C LEU A 22 7.36 -0.50 -0.69
N ASN A 23 8.44 -1.20 -1.01
CA ASN A 23 9.79 -0.79 -0.62
C ASN A 23 10.20 0.52 -1.31
N ARG A 24 9.89 0.67 -2.60
CA ARG A 24 10.14 1.93 -3.32
C ARG A 24 9.33 3.10 -2.76
N GLU A 25 8.06 2.88 -2.43
CA GLU A 25 7.23 3.87 -1.76
C GLU A 25 7.84 4.26 -0.41
N ASN A 26 8.31 3.29 0.38
CA ASN A 26 8.94 3.55 1.68
C ASN A 26 10.14 4.50 1.54
N ILE A 27 11.05 4.20 0.61
CA ILE A 27 12.23 5.02 0.34
C ILE A 27 11.84 6.43 -0.07
N ILE A 28 10.82 6.58 -0.92
CA ILE A 28 10.34 7.89 -1.35
C ILE A 28 9.76 8.65 -0.15
N LEU A 29 8.83 8.04 0.59
CA LEU A 29 8.18 8.67 1.75
C LEU A 29 9.15 9.15 2.84
N LEU A 30 10.31 8.48 2.99
CA LEU A 30 11.38 8.86 3.90
C LEU A 30 12.22 10.05 3.41
N ASN A 31 12.23 10.32 2.10
CA ASN A 31 13.03 11.39 1.52
C ASN A 31 12.28 12.74 1.57
N ILE A 32 12.97 13.80 1.99
CA ILE A 32 12.37 15.14 2.19
C ILE A 32 12.00 15.78 0.84
N SER A 33 12.74 15.48 -0.24
CA SER A 33 12.44 15.94 -1.60
C SER A 33 11.41 15.04 -2.30
N ASN A 34 10.27 14.82 -1.64
CA ASN A 34 9.22 13.94 -2.13
C ASN A 34 8.71 14.35 -3.51
N ASN A 35 9.04 13.56 -4.54
CA ASN A 35 8.45 13.74 -5.86
C ASN A 35 7.05 13.09 -5.87
N ILE A 36 6.02 13.92 -5.71
CA ILE A 36 4.62 13.48 -5.65
C ILE A 36 4.21 12.65 -6.89
N HIS A 37 4.77 12.93 -8.06
CA HIS A 37 4.49 12.18 -9.29
C HIS A 37 5.03 10.74 -9.23
N LEU A 38 6.13 10.50 -8.52
CA LEU A 38 6.63 9.14 -8.31
C LEU A 38 5.71 8.34 -7.37
N LEU A 39 5.20 8.96 -6.30
CA LEU A 39 4.22 8.33 -5.41
C LEU A 39 2.93 8.01 -6.17
N GLU A 40 2.42 8.94 -6.96
CA GLU A 40 1.23 8.74 -7.79
C GLU A 40 1.41 7.60 -8.80
N SER A 41 2.58 7.54 -9.46
CA SER A 41 2.95 6.44 -10.35
C SER A 41 2.97 5.09 -9.64
N ILE A 42 3.51 5.04 -8.42
CA ILE A 42 3.53 3.83 -7.60
C ILE A 42 2.11 3.40 -7.23
N ILE A 43 1.25 4.33 -6.81
CA ILE A 43 -0.16 4.03 -6.48
C ILE A 43 -0.87 3.42 -7.69
N LYS A 44 -0.77 4.04 -8.87
CA LYS A 44 -1.35 3.50 -10.12
C LYS A 44 -0.86 2.09 -10.45
N LYS A 45 0.44 1.81 -10.25
CA LYS A 45 1.01 0.46 -10.46
C LYS A 45 0.48 -0.55 -9.45
N LYS A 46 0.35 -0.18 -8.17
CA LYS A 46 -0.24 -1.04 -7.14
C LYS A 46 -1.69 -1.36 -7.46
N GLU A 47 -2.50 -0.37 -7.85
CA GLU A 47 -3.91 -0.58 -8.23
C GLU A 47 -4.03 -1.60 -9.37
N LYS A 48 -3.19 -1.47 -10.41
CA LYS A 48 -3.14 -2.45 -11.50
C LYS A 48 -2.80 -3.85 -10.98
N LEU A 49 -1.77 -4.00 -10.17
CA LEU A 49 -1.37 -5.29 -9.61
C LEU A 49 -2.43 -5.88 -8.67
N PHE A 50 -3.15 -5.06 -7.90
CA PHE A 50 -4.25 -5.54 -7.06
C PHE A 50 -5.42 -6.06 -7.90
N LYS A 51 -5.74 -5.41 -9.03
CA LYS A 51 -6.73 -5.94 -9.99
C LYS A 51 -6.28 -7.28 -10.57
N GLU A 52 -5.02 -7.40 -10.98
CA GLU A 52 -4.45 -8.66 -11.48
C GLU A 52 -4.46 -9.76 -10.41
N TYR A 53 -4.11 -9.44 -9.17
CA TYR A 53 -4.18 -10.35 -8.03
C TYR A 53 -5.61 -10.85 -7.80
N PHE A 54 -6.58 -9.93 -7.81
CA PHE A 54 -7.99 -10.26 -7.61
C PHE A 54 -8.48 -11.23 -8.68
N ILE A 55 -8.19 -10.96 -9.95
CA ILE A 55 -8.54 -11.85 -11.07
C ILE A 55 -7.88 -13.22 -10.88
N ALA A 56 -6.59 -13.29 -10.58
CA ALA A 56 -5.89 -14.55 -10.37
C ALA A 56 -6.43 -15.35 -9.18
N ASN A 57 -6.83 -14.67 -8.10
CA ASN A 57 -7.44 -15.32 -6.95
C ASN A 57 -8.88 -15.81 -7.26
N GLN A 58 -9.65 -15.09 -8.07
CA GLN A 58 -10.94 -15.59 -8.57
C GLN A 58 -10.75 -16.82 -9.47
N GLU A 59 -9.77 -16.78 -10.39
CA GLU A 59 -9.40 -17.94 -11.21
C GLU A 59 -9.07 -19.16 -10.35
N LYS A 60 -8.31 -18.96 -9.26
CA LYS A 60 -7.99 -20.00 -8.27
C LYS A 60 -9.26 -20.59 -7.65
N LEU A 61 -10.10 -19.75 -7.08
CA LEU A 61 -11.33 -20.16 -6.38
C LEU A 61 -12.31 -20.91 -7.29
N LEU A 62 -12.46 -20.44 -8.53
CA LEU A 62 -13.29 -21.10 -9.55
C LEU A 62 -12.72 -22.47 -9.91
N PHE A 63 -11.40 -22.59 -10.05
CA PHE A 63 -10.75 -23.87 -10.33
C PHE A 63 -10.95 -24.84 -9.16
N GLU A 64 -10.74 -24.39 -7.93
CA GLU A 64 -10.96 -25.18 -6.71
C GLU A 64 -12.39 -25.70 -6.64
N LYS A 65 -13.38 -24.80 -6.78
CA LYS A 65 -14.80 -25.14 -6.74
C LYS A 65 -15.20 -26.13 -7.84
N LYS A 66 -14.75 -25.91 -9.08
CA LYS A 66 -15.09 -26.78 -10.22
C LYS A 66 -14.54 -28.20 -10.06
N ASN A 67 -13.45 -28.36 -9.33
CA ASN A 67 -12.79 -29.67 -9.16
C ASN A 67 -12.99 -30.25 -7.75
N SER A 68 -13.83 -29.63 -6.91
CA SER A 68 -14.04 -30.01 -5.50
C SER A 68 -12.72 -30.16 -4.72
N ILE A 69 -11.76 -29.27 -4.99
CA ILE A 69 -10.46 -29.22 -4.32
C ILE A 69 -10.53 -28.16 -3.24
N PHE A 70 -10.15 -28.53 -2.02
CA PHE A 70 -10.16 -27.64 -0.86
C PHE A 70 -8.81 -27.70 -0.14
N LEU A 71 -8.54 -26.66 0.65
CA LEU A 71 -7.42 -26.65 1.57
C LEU A 71 -7.71 -27.54 2.79
N PRO A 72 -6.69 -28.22 3.35
CA PRO A 72 -5.35 -28.38 2.80
C PRO A 72 -5.36 -29.28 1.56
N TYR A 73 -4.52 -28.96 0.57
CA TYR A 73 -4.47 -29.78 -0.64
C TYR A 73 -3.79 -31.12 -0.33
N LYS A 74 -4.13 -32.16 -1.10
CA LYS A 74 -3.41 -33.45 -1.04
C LYS A 74 -1.97 -33.35 -1.57
N ASP A 75 -1.70 -32.35 -2.39
CA ASP A 75 -0.43 -32.12 -3.07
C ASP A 75 0.46 -31.18 -2.24
N GLU A 76 1.66 -31.64 -1.88
CA GLU A 76 2.60 -30.91 -1.04
C GLU A 76 3.13 -29.63 -1.72
N GLU A 77 3.31 -29.64 -3.03
CA GLU A 77 3.79 -28.47 -3.80
C GLU A 77 2.74 -27.35 -3.73
N LEU A 78 1.46 -27.67 -3.89
CA LEU A 78 0.38 -26.70 -3.75
C LEU A 78 0.31 -26.12 -2.33
N ASN A 79 0.44 -26.95 -1.30
CA ASN A 79 0.46 -26.50 0.09
C ASN A 79 1.64 -25.57 0.36
N HIS A 80 2.80 -25.89 -0.21
CA HIS A 80 3.99 -25.06 -0.13
C HIS A 80 3.73 -23.67 -0.74
N TYR A 81 3.17 -23.59 -1.95
CA TYR A 81 2.82 -22.32 -2.59
C TYR A 81 1.83 -21.49 -1.76
N ILE A 82 0.76 -22.10 -1.24
CA ILE A 82 -0.20 -21.36 -0.40
C ILE A 82 0.45 -20.83 0.88
N LYS A 83 1.30 -21.62 1.52
CA LYS A 83 2.05 -21.18 2.70
C LYS A 83 2.94 -19.97 2.37
N GLN A 84 3.64 -20.01 1.23
CA GLN A 84 4.45 -18.89 0.77
C GLN A 84 3.60 -17.64 0.48
N ILE A 85 2.51 -17.79 -0.25
CA ILE A 85 1.57 -16.70 -0.57
C ILE A 85 1.03 -16.06 0.72
N ASN A 86 0.60 -16.86 1.70
CA ASN A 86 0.09 -16.35 2.97
C ASN A 86 1.15 -15.56 3.74
N LYS A 87 2.38 -16.10 3.84
CA LYS A 87 3.51 -15.38 4.46
C LYS A 87 3.78 -14.06 3.75
N LYS A 88 3.79 -14.06 2.41
CA LYS A 88 4.02 -12.86 1.61
C LYS A 88 2.91 -11.83 1.84
N CYS A 89 1.63 -12.22 1.87
CA CYS A 89 0.53 -11.31 2.18
C CYS A 89 0.67 -10.64 3.56
N ILE A 90 1.11 -11.38 4.58
CA ILE A 90 1.38 -10.82 5.91
C ILE A 90 2.51 -9.79 5.85
N LEU A 91 3.62 -10.11 5.17
CA LEU A 91 4.74 -9.19 4.96
C LEU A 91 4.29 -7.90 4.27
N LEU A 92 3.54 -8.00 3.16
CA LEU A 92 3.06 -6.83 2.43
C LEU A 92 2.14 -5.96 3.29
N ARG A 93 1.31 -6.56 4.15
CA ARG A 93 0.47 -5.84 5.10
C ARG A 93 1.32 -5.02 6.09
N ASN A 94 2.41 -5.59 6.58
CA ASN A 94 3.33 -4.93 7.49
C ASN A 94 4.07 -3.77 6.81
N LEU A 95 4.60 -3.99 5.60
CA LEU A 95 5.25 -2.92 4.82
C LEU A 95 4.29 -1.77 4.52
N ASN A 96 3.07 -2.08 4.07
CA ASN A 96 2.06 -1.05 3.80
C ASN A 96 1.66 -0.27 5.07
N ARG A 97 1.61 -0.95 6.23
CA ARG A 97 1.38 -0.29 7.52
C ARG A 97 2.51 0.68 7.87
N GLN A 98 3.77 0.31 7.64
CA GLN A 98 4.92 1.18 7.87
C GLN A 98 4.84 2.42 6.97
N ASN A 99 4.52 2.25 5.69
CA ASN A 99 4.36 3.37 4.75
C ASN A 99 3.23 4.31 5.18
N LYS A 100 2.10 3.77 5.63
CA LYS A 100 0.99 4.56 6.20
C LYS A 100 1.44 5.38 7.42
N ILE A 101 2.24 4.81 8.32
CA ILE A 101 2.74 5.53 9.50
C ILE A 101 3.57 6.73 9.09
N ILE A 102 4.48 6.57 8.12
CA ILE A 102 5.32 7.67 7.62
C ILE A 102 4.45 8.76 6.97
N MET A 103 3.54 8.36 6.10
CA MET A 103 2.63 9.29 5.42
C MET A 103 1.80 10.11 6.41
N ASN A 104 1.26 9.47 7.46
CA ASN A 104 0.51 10.17 8.51
C ASN A 104 1.38 11.15 9.31
N LYS A 105 2.64 10.79 9.60
CA LYS A 105 3.58 11.71 10.27
C LYS A 105 3.88 12.93 9.41
N ASN A 106 4.13 12.73 8.11
CA ASN A 106 4.39 13.82 7.17
C ASN A 106 3.16 14.74 7.04
N PHE A 107 1.96 14.15 6.95
CA PHE A 107 0.71 14.90 6.93
C PHE A 107 0.51 15.73 8.21
N TYR A 108 0.72 15.13 9.38
CA TYR A 108 0.61 15.83 10.66
C TYR A 108 1.56 17.03 10.76
N LEU A 109 2.83 16.87 10.34
CA LEU A 109 3.79 17.98 10.35
C LEU A 109 3.37 19.11 9.40
N ASN A 110 2.89 18.77 8.21
CA ASN A 110 2.39 19.75 7.24
C ASN A 110 1.17 20.51 7.79
N GLN A 111 0.20 19.79 8.37
CA GLN A 111 -0.99 20.38 8.98
C GLN A 111 -0.62 21.31 10.15
N LYS A 112 0.28 20.88 11.04
CA LYS A 112 0.76 21.70 12.15
C LYS A 112 1.42 23.00 11.66
N PHE A 113 2.17 22.95 10.55
CA PHE A 113 2.79 24.13 9.97
C PHE A 113 1.75 25.12 9.40
N LEU A 114 0.70 24.61 8.74
CA LEU A 114 -0.44 25.43 8.29
C LEU A 114 -1.16 26.11 9.45
N GLU A 115 -1.37 25.39 10.56
CA GLU A 115 -2.01 25.94 11.75
C GLU A 115 -1.18 27.07 12.39
N LEU A 116 0.16 26.97 12.37
CA LEU A 116 1.03 28.05 12.83
C LEU A 116 0.81 29.33 12.01
N PHE A 117 0.67 29.24 10.69
CA PHE A 117 0.34 30.40 9.86
C PHE A 117 -0.98 31.03 10.25
N GLY A 118 -2.04 30.24 10.46
CA GLY A 118 -3.34 30.77 10.87
C GLY A 118 -3.27 31.50 12.22
N VAL A 119 -2.54 30.96 13.19
CA VAL A 119 -2.33 31.61 14.49
C VAL A 119 -1.57 32.93 14.34
N HIS A 120 -0.51 32.96 13.52
CA HIS A 120 0.28 34.17 13.30
C HIS A 120 -0.49 35.23 12.50
N GLU A 121 -1.28 34.85 11.51
CA GLU A 121 -2.14 35.76 10.75
C GLU A 121 -3.19 36.43 11.65
N ILE A 122 -3.86 35.67 12.52
CA ILE A 122 -4.79 36.20 13.53
C ILE A 122 -4.05 37.15 14.48
N SER A 123 -2.83 36.81 14.91
CA SER A 123 -2.05 37.69 15.79
C SER A 123 -1.65 39.01 15.13
N ILE A 124 -1.33 38.99 13.83
CA ILE A 124 -1.00 40.20 13.05
C ILE A 124 -2.25 41.07 12.88
N ILE A 125 -3.38 40.49 12.48
CA ILE A 125 -4.65 41.21 12.28
C ILE A 125 -5.12 41.86 13.59
N ASN A 126 -5.05 41.13 14.70
CA ASN A 126 -5.44 41.66 16.01
C ASN A 126 -4.50 42.76 16.51
N ASN A 127 -3.19 42.66 16.24
CA ASN A 127 -2.26 43.75 16.56
C ASN A 127 -2.51 44.98 15.69
N THR A 128 -2.83 44.83 14.40
CA THR A 128 -3.16 45.97 13.52
C THR A 128 -4.50 46.63 13.85
N ASN A 129 -5.47 45.89 14.40
CA ASN A 129 -6.77 46.44 14.81
C ASN A 129 -6.75 47.19 16.15
N ILE A 130 -5.70 47.01 16.96
CA ILE A 130 -5.50 47.78 18.19
C ILE A 130 -4.95 49.18 17.88
N ASP A 131 -4.22 49.35 16.76
CA ASP A 131 -3.62 50.63 16.34
C ASP A 131 -4.57 51.56 15.56
N LEU A 132 -5.82 51.16 15.28
CA LEU A 132 -6.81 51.98 14.56
C LEU A 132 -7.82 52.70 15.48
N LYS A 133 -7.48 52.92 16.75
CA LYS A 133 -8.16 53.90 17.60
C LYS A 133 -7.24 55.10 17.86
N ILE A 134 -7.15 55.98 16.86
CA ILE A 134 -6.75 57.39 17.05
C ILE A 134 -8.00 58.24 16.86
#